data_AF-A0AAX7VUX3-F1
#
_entry.id   AF-A0AAX7VUX3-F1
#
_cell.length_a   1.000
_cell.length_b   1.000
_cell.length_c   1.000
_cell.angle_alpha   90.00
_cell.angle_beta   90.00
_cell.angle_gamma   90.00
#
_symmetry.space_group_name_H-M   'P 1'
#
loop_
_entity.id
_entity.type
_entity.pdbx_description
1 polymer ?
#
loop_
_entity_poly.entity_id
_entity_poly.type
_entity_poly.pdbx_seq_one_letter_code
_entity_poly.pdbx_strand_id
1 'polypeptide(L)'
;VCSPLRLSVVHNGLEMKDVNVRVTTMDAELEFAIQPSTTGKQLFDQVVKTIGLREIWYFGLQYVDGKGYHTWLKLDKKVSSQDVKKENPLQFKFRGKFFPEDVSEELIQEITQKLFFLQVKESILSDEVYCPPETAVLLASYSVQAKFGDYDKDVHRPGYLVSERLLPHRVMEQHKLSKDQWEERIQVWHEEHHGMLKEDAMLEYLKIAQDLEMYGVNYFDIKNKKGTELRLGVDALGLNIYEKDDKLTPKIGFPWSEIRNISFNDKKFIIKPIDKKSPDFVFYAPRLRINKRILHLCMGNHELYMRRRKPDTIEVQQMKAQAKEEKHQKQMERAQLENEKKKREAIEKEKEQMEQEKQDLMMRLYQFEEKTKKAEKGEARGKMYLSVCVKIFGICVYAAELAEHTAKISLLEEAKKRKEEEANSWQLRAREAQDDLIKTKEELHNVMTTPLPPPPPPMYDHLMDDNSDDNTSMHSADLHVEGINDHRNEEDRLTEAEKNERVQKQLKALTSELAQARDESKNTANDLLHSENVRAGRDKYKTLRQIRQGNTKQRIDEFEAL
;
A
#
# COMPACT_ATOMS: atom_id res chain seq x y z
N VAL A 1 -76.56 -14.60 -6.64
CA VAL A 1 -76.51 -14.25 -8.08
C VAL A 1 -75.17 -13.59 -8.35
N CYS A 2 -74.34 -14.26 -9.16
CA CYS A 2 -73.07 -13.86 -9.77
C CYS A 2 -72.08 -12.95 -9.01
N SER A 3 -70.93 -13.52 -8.64
CA SER A 3 -69.65 -12.81 -8.62
C SER A 3 -68.74 -13.42 -9.70
N PRO A 4 -68.05 -12.62 -10.51
CA PRO A 4 -67.39 -13.10 -11.71
C PRO A 4 -66.02 -13.73 -11.40
N LEU A 5 -65.77 -14.81 -12.12
CA LEU A 5 -64.49 -15.53 -12.24
C LEU A 5 -63.33 -14.55 -12.48
N ARG A 6 -62.40 -14.44 -11.54
CA ARG A 6 -61.03 -14.01 -11.84
C ARG A 6 -60.28 -15.22 -12.35
N LEU A 7 -60.04 -15.26 -13.66
CA LEU A 7 -59.07 -16.16 -14.28
C LEU A 7 -57.72 -16.01 -13.57
N SER A 8 -57.26 -17.10 -12.96
CA SER A 8 -55.86 -17.29 -12.61
C SER A 8 -55.05 -17.44 -13.90
N VAL A 9 -54.39 -16.36 -14.33
CA VAL A 9 -53.29 -16.48 -15.29
C VAL A 9 -52.11 -17.04 -14.51
N VAL A 10 -51.92 -18.35 -14.57
CA VAL A 10 -50.69 -19.01 -14.13
C VAL A 10 -49.60 -18.60 -15.11
N HIS A 11 -48.81 -17.58 -14.75
CA HIS A 11 -47.51 -17.38 -15.36
C HIS A 11 -46.60 -18.51 -14.86
N ASN A 12 -46.46 -19.56 -15.66
CA ASN A 12 -45.37 -20.54 -15.52
C ASN A 12 -44.04 -19.87 -15.95
N GLY A 13 -43.61 -18.87 -15.21
CA GLY A 13 -42.22 -18.40 -15.22
C GLY A 13 -41.48 -19.12 -14.09
N LEU A 14 -40.49 -19.94 -14.41
CA LEU A 14 -39.52 -20.41 -13.42
C LEU A 14 -38.93 -19.19 -12.69
N GLU A 15 -39.29 -18.98 -11.42
CA GLU A 15 -38.58 -18.04 -10.55
C GLU A 15 -37.12 -18.49 -10.48
N MET A 16 -36.27 -17.83 -11.26
CA MET A 16 -34.85 -18.01 -11.21
C MET A 16 -34.37 -17.50 -9.86
N LYS A 17 -34.05 -18.42 -8.94
CA LYS A 17 -33.57 -18.09 -7.61
C LYS A 17 -32.28 -17.27 -7.71
N ASP A 18 -32.24 -16.20 -6.93
CA ASP A 18 -31.05 -15.39 -6.76
C ASP A 18 -29.87 -16.24 -6.27
N VAL A 19 -28.68 -15.88 -6.72
CA VAL A 19 -27.42 -16.55 -6.39
C VAL A 19 -26.66 -15.70 -5.38
N ASN A 20 -26.42 -16.23 -4.18
CA ASN A 20 -25.62 -15.52 -3.18
C ASN A 20 -24.14 -15.54 -3.55
N VAL A 21 -23.49 -14.40 -3.39
CA VAL A 21 -22.08 -14.20 -3.70
C VAL A 21 -21.38 -13.55 -2.51
N ARG A 22 -20.17 -14.02 -2.20
CA ARG A 22 -19.23 -13.39 -1.28
C ARG A 22 -18.00 -12.95 -2.06
N VAL A 23 -17.67 -11.67 -1.95
CA VAL A 23 -16.44 -11.09 -2.50
C VAL A 23 -15.55 -10.62 -1.36
N THR A 24 -14.40 -11.25 -1.19
CA THR A 24 -13.40 -10.87 -0.19
C THR A 24 -12.33 -9.98 -0.83
N THR A 25 -12.24 -8.72 -0.42
CA THR A 25 -11.10 -7.83 -0.76
C THR A 25 -9.90 -8.18 0.13
N MET A 26 -8.94 -7.27 0.30
CA MET A 26 -7.88 -7.46 1.29
C MET A 26 -8.30 -7.01 2.70
N ASP A 27 -9.36 -6.20 2.81
CA ASP A 27 -9.75 -5.50 4.04
C ASP A 27 -11.25 -5.55 4.35
N ALA A 28 -12.05 -6.17 3.49
CA ALA A 28 -13.50 -6.26 3.62
C ALA A 28 -14.06 -7.55 3.00
N GLU A 29 -15.25 -7.94 3.46
CA GLU A 29 -16.08 -8.95 2.82
C GLU A 29 -17.41 -8.33 2.41
N LEU A 30 -17.81 -8.54 1.16
CA LEU A 30 -19.08 -8.07 0.60
C LEU A 30 -19.95 -9.29 0.31
N GLU A 31 -21.14 -9.34 0.90
CA GLU A 31 -22.14 -10.36 0.62
C GLU A 31 -23.38 -9.74 0.00
N PHE A 32 -23.80 -10.27 -1.14
CA PHE A 32 -25.01 -9.83 -1.82
C PHE A 32 -25.51 -10.91 -2.80
N ALA A 33 -26.74 -10.75 -3.24
CA ALA A 33 -27.39 -11.62 -4.20
C ALA A 33 -27.23 -11.10 -5.63
N ILE A 34 -27.02 -11.99 -6.61
CA ILE A 34 -26.98 -11.68 -8.03
C ILE A 34 -28.02 -12.48 -8.81
N GLN A 35 -28.47 -11.92 -9.93
CA GLN A 35 -29.33 -12.63 -10.86
C GLN A 35 -28.53 -13.69 -11.64
N PRO A 36 -29.13 -14.84 -12.04
CA PRO A 36 -28.42 -15.83 -12.85
C PRO A 36 -27.94 -15.30 -14.21
N SER A 37 -28.53 -14.21 -14.70
CA SER A 37 -28.12 -13.47 -15.89
C SER A 37 -26.95 -12.51 -15.68
N THR A 38 -26.54 -12.26 -14.44
CA THR A 38 -25.50 -11.29 -14.09
C THR A 38 -24.17 -11.64 -14.77
N THR A 39 -23.60 -10.66 -15.47
CA THR A 39 -22.28 -10.77 -16.10
C THR A 39 -21.16 -10.57 -15.09
N GLY A 40 -19.96 -11.05 -15.43
CA GLY A 40 -18.77 -10.78 -14.61
C GLY A 40 -18.51 -9.29 -14.45
N LYS A 41 -18.79 -8.48 -15.47
CA LYS A 41 -18.68 -7.02 -15.41
C LYS A 41 -19.65 -6.41 -14.41
N GLN A 42 -20.92 -6.83 -14.42
CA GLN A 42 -21.90 -6.31 -13.46
C GLN A 42 -21.50 -6.63 -12.01
N LEU A 43 -21.03 -7.85 -11.75
CA LEU A 43 -20.51 -8.24 -10.44
C LEU A 43 -19.28 -7.40 -10.05
N PHE A 44 -18.32 -7.24 -10.97
CA PHE A 44 -17.13 -6.44 -10.74
C PHE A 44 -17.45 -4.95 -10.49
N ASP A 45 -18.31 -4.36 -11.31
CA ASP A 45 -18.75 -2.96 -11.19
C ASP A 45 -19.44 -2.70 -9.84
N GLN A 46 -20.24 -3.65 -9.35
CA GLN A 46 -20.87 -3.57 -8.03
C GLN A 46 -19.83 -3.54 -6.90
N VAL A 47 -18.80 -4.39 -6.97
CA VAL A 47 -17.71 -4.43 -5.98
C VAL A 47 -16.96 -3.11 -5.95
N VAL A 48 -16.45 -2.64 -7.10
CA VAL A 48 -15.61 -1.44 -7.16
C VAL A 48 -16.36 -0.16 -6.78
N LYS A 49 -17.65 -0.06 -7.14
CA LYS A 49 -18.52 1.04 -6.69
C LYS A 49 -18.72 1.04 -5.18
N THR A 50 -18.92 -0.13 -4.58
CA THR A 50 -19.14 -0.27 -3.13
C THR A 50 -17.91 0.19 -2.33
N ILE A 51 -16.70 -0.10 -2.82
CA ILE A 51 -15.44 0.29 -2.16
C ILE A 51 -14.90 1.65 -2.61
N GLY A 52 -15.54 2.32 -3.58
CA GLY A 52 -15.12 3.62 -4.10
C GLY A 52 -13.85 3.58 -4.97
N LEU A 53 -13.56 2.46 -5.63
CA LEU A 53 -12.37 2.27 -6.46
C LEU A 53 -12.67 2.58 -7.93
N ARG A 54 -11.87 3.46 -8.53
CA ARG A 54 -11.97 3.90 -9.94
C ARG A 54 -10.81 3.39 -10.80
N GLU A 55 -9.67 3.09 -10.20
CA GLU A 55 -8.49 2.52 -10.87
C GLU A 55 -8.67 1.02 -11.19
N ILE A 56 -9.78 0.69 -11.84
CA ILE A 56 -10.27 -0.68 -12.02
C ILE A 56 -9.36 -1.58 -12.84
N TRP A 57 -8.49 -0.97 -13.66
CA TRP A 57 -7.64 -1.66 -14.64
C TRP A 57 -6.56 -2.55 -14.01
N TYR A 58 -6.28 -2.39 -12.71
CA TYR A 58 -5.38 -3.27 -11.98
C TYR A 58 -6.04 -4.55 -11.47
N PHE A 59 -7.36 -4.55 -11.28
CA PHE A 59 -8.03 -5.54 -10.44
C PHE A 59 -8.82 -6.57 -11.24
N GLY A 60 -9.10 -7.70 -10.59
CA GLY A 60 -10.03 -8.71 -11.09
C GLY A 60 -10.66 -9.49 -9.96
N LEU A 61 -11.61 -10.35 -10.31
CA LEU A 61 -12.21 -11.31 -9.40
C LEU A 61 -11.62 -12.69 -9.66
N GLN A 62 -10.97 -13.26 -8.65
CA GLN A 62 -10.46 -14.63 -8.69
C GLN A 62 -11.44 -15.58 -8.00
N TYR A 63 -11.68 -16.75 -8.56
CA TYR A 63 -12.47 -17.82 -7.96
C TYR A 63 -11.78 -19.17 -8.14
N VAL A 64 -12.28 -20.18 -7.43
CA VAL A 64 -11.88 -21.58 -7.65
C VAL A 64 -12.93 -22.22 -8.55
N ASP A 65 -12.51 -22.83 -9.66
CA ASP A 65 -13.42 -23.50 -10.58
C ASP A 65 -13.87 -24.88 -10.08
N GLY A 66 -14.79 -25.53 -10.81
CA GLY A 66 -15.28 -26.88 -10.50
C GLY A 66 -14.18 -27.96 -10.46
N LYS A 67 -12.98 -27.67 -10.98
CA LYS A 67 -11.81 -28.55 -11.00
C LYS A 67 -10.77 -28.20 -9.92
N GLY A 68 -11.07 -27.24 -9.04
CA GLY A 68 -10.20 -26.86 -7.92
C GLY A 68 -9.07 -25.89 -8.29
N TYR A 69 -9.12 -25.26 -9.45
CA TYR A 69 -8.08 -24.33 -9.89
C TYR A 69 -8.48 -22.87 -9.74
N HIS A 70 -7.51 -22.03 -9.37
CA HIS A 70 -7.68 -20.58 -9.36
C HIS A 70 -7.84 -20.01 -10.78
N THR A 71 -8.89 -19.23 -10.97
CA THR A 71 -9.30 -18.65 -12.26
C THR A 71 -9.74 -17.21 -12.08
N TRP A 72 -9.49 -16.37 -13.08
CA TRP A 72 -10.02 -15.01 -13.12
C TRP A 72 -11.37 -15.00 -13.84
N LEU A 73 -12.33 -14.28 -13.27
CA LEU A 73 -13.65 -14.06 -13.85
C LEU A 73 -13.52 -13.25 -15.14
N LYS A 74 -14.11 -13.77 -16.21
CA LYS A 74 -14.28 -13.07 -17.49
C LYS A 74 -15.44 -12.08 -17.34
N LEU A 75 -15.21 -10.83 -17.70
CA LEU A 75 -16.17 -9.74 -17.44
C LEU A 75 -17.35 -9.75 -18.44
N ASP A 76 -17.09 -10.20 -19.65
CA ASP A 76 -18.02 -10.33 -20.78
C ASP A 76 -18.99 -11.53 -20.64
N LYS A 77 -18.63 -12.57 -19.87
CA LYS A 77 -19.45 -13.77 -19.69
C LYS A 77 -20.33 -13.71 -18.44
N LYS A 78 -21.44 -14.45 -18.44
CA LYS A 78 -22.31 -14.64 -17.25
C LYS A 78 -21.54 -15.36 -16.14
N VAL A 79 -21.69 -14.93 -14.89
CA VAL A 79 -21.03 -15.57 -13.74
C VAL A 79 -21.40 -17.05 -13.65
N SER A 80 -22.68 -17.35 -13.86
CA SER A 80 -23.25 -18.71 -13.87
C SER A 80 -22.68 -19.62 -14.96
N SER A 81 -22.08 -19.07 -16.02
CA SER A 81 -21.54 -19.82 -17.17
C SER A 81 -20.05 -20.13 -17.07
N GLN A 82 -19.37 -19.75 -15.99
CA GLN A 82 -17.91 -19.81 -15.86
C GLN A 82 -17.40 -20.92 -14.93
N ASP A 83 -18.15 -22.00 -14.75
CA ASP A 83 -17.74 -23.17 -13.95
C ASP A 83 -17.19 -22.81 -12.55
N VAL A 84 -17.78 -21.79 -11.92
CA VAL A 84 -17.44 -21.41 -10.54
C VAL A 84 -17.80 -22.58 -9.62
N LYS A 85 -16.91 -22.93 -8.68
CA LYS A 85 -17.17 -23.99 -7.70
C LYS A 85 -18.49 -23.74 -7.00
N LYS A 86 -19.38 -24.74 -7.04
CA LYS A 86 -20.75 -24.64 -6.53
C LYS A 86 -20.77 -24.64 -5.00
N GLU A 87 -20.71 -23.45 -4.42
CA GLU A 87 -20.81 -23.18 -3.00
C GLU A 87 -21.91 -22.13 -2.75
N ASN A 88 -22.43 -22.04 -1.53
CA ASN A 88 -23.41 -21.02 -1.14
C ASN A 88 -22.89 -20.30 0.12
N PRO A 89 -22.44 -19.04 0.02
CA PRO A 89 -22.36 -18.22 -1.20
C PRO A 89 -21.22 -18.65 -2.15
N LEU A 90 -21.30 -18.26 -3.43
CA LEU A 90 -20.19 -18.36 -4.37
C LEU A 90 -19.02 -17.49 -3.88
N GLN A 91 -17.81 -18.01 -3.91
CA GLN A 91 -16.63 -17.37 -3.35
C GLN A 91 -15.77 -16.68 -4.41
N PHE A 92 -15.55 -15.37 -4.26
CA PHE A 92 -14.62 -14.60 -5.08
C PHE A 92 -13.63 -13.82 -4.23
N LYS A 93 -12.42 -13.63 -4.74
CA LYS A 93 -11.39 -12.76 -4.18
C LYS A 93 -11.16 -11.58 -5.12
N PHE A 94 -11.36 -10.36 -4.64
CA PHE A 94 -11.00 -9.15 -5.38
C PHE A 94 -9.51 -8.86 -5.16
N ARG A 95 -8.70 -8.94 -6.22
CA ARG A 95 -7.23 -8.89 -6.13
C ARG A 95 -6.63 -8.09 -7.28
N GLY A 96 -5.47 -7.48 -7.04
CA GLY A 96 -4.61 -6.89 -8.07
C GLY A 96 -4.10 -8.00 -8.99
N LYS A 97 -4.54 -7.96 -10.24
CA LYS A 97 -4.15 -8.87 -11.32
C LYS A 97 -2.96 -8.34 -12.12
N PHE A 98 -2.91 -7.03 -12.30
CA PHE A 98 -1.84 -6.32 -12.99
C PHE A 98 -1.21 -5.33 -12.03
N PHE A 99 0.11 -5.20 -12.07
CA PHE A 99 0.86 -4.31 -11.19
C PHE A 99 1.23 -3.02 -11.93
N PRO A 100 1.37 -1.88 -11.24
CA PRO A 100 1.95 -0.68 -11.82
C PRO A 100 3.42 -0.93 -12.21
N GLU A 101 3.92 -0.23 -13.24
CA GLU A 101 5.36 -0.10 -13.49
C GLU A 101 6.00 0.65 -12.32
N ASP A 102 5.47 1.82 -11.93
CA ASP A 102 5.93 2.57 -10.76
C ASP A 102 4.78 2.92 -9.80
N VAL A 103 4.81 2.37 -8.58
CA VAL A 103 3.75 2.59 -7.59
C VAL A 103 3.58 4.05 -7.19
N SER A 104 4.65 4.85 -7.24
CA SER A 104 4.63 6.26 -6.80
C SER A 104 4.03 7.21 -7.84
N GLU A 105 4.11 6.85 -9.11
CA GLU A 105 3.60 7.65 -10.23
C GLU A 105 2.19 7.21 -10.68
N GLU A 106 1.85 5.94 -10.46
CA GLU A 106 0.62 5.35 -10.99
C GLU A 106 -0.52 5.21 -9.99
N LEU A 107 -0.27 4.92 -8.71
CA LEU A 107 -1.34 4.65 -7.76
C LEU A 107 -1.93 5.96 -7.22
N ILE A 108 -3.16 6.28 -7.62
CA ILE A 108 -3.77 7.59 -7.38
C ILE A 108 -4.58 7.60 -6.08
N GLN A 109 -5.50 6.64 -5.92
CA GLN A 109 -6.45 6.64 -4.81
C GLN A 109 -5.90 5.88 -3.60
N GLU A 110 -6.23 6.37 -2.40
CA GLU A 110 -5.84 5.74 -1.13
C GLU A 110 -6.36 4.30 -1.01
N ILE A 111 -7.57 4.02 -1.49
CA ILE A 111 -8.11 2.65 -1.49
C ILE A 111 -7.28 1.72 -2.38
N THR A 112 -6.81 2.19 -3.54
CA THR A 112 -5.97 1.41 -4.45
C THR A 112 -4.62 1.12 -3.81
N GLN A 113 -3.98 2.14 -3.24
CA GLN A 113 -2.71 2.00 -2.51
C GLN A 113 -2.85 1.02 -1.34
N LYS A 114 -3.91 1.12 -0.54
CA LYS A 114 -4.19 0.21 0.57
C LYS A 114 -4.36 -1.24 0.12
N LEU A 115 -5.13 -1.49 -0.93
CA LEU A 115 -5.35 -2.85 -1.43
C LEU A 115 -4.07 -3.48 -1.99
N PHE A 116 -3.24 -2.71 -2.72
CA PHE A 116 -1.94 -3.18 -3.16
C PHE A 116 -0.98 -3.43 -1.99
N PHE A 117 -0.89 -2.50 -1.04
CA PHE A 117 -0.08 -2.64 0.17
C PHE A 117 -0.41 -3.94 0.90
N LEU A 118 -1.70 -4.18 1.17
CA LEU A 118 -2.11 -5.39 1.87
C LEU A 118 -1.81 -6.66 1.08
N GLN A 119 -2.05 -6.67 -0.24
CA GLN A 119 -1.80 -7.84 -1.08
C GLN A 119 -0.30 -8.17 -1.19
N VAL A 120 0.54 -7.15 -1.40
CA VAL A 120 2.00 -7.30 -1.47
C VAL A 120 2.55 -7.72 -0.11
N LYS A 121 2.05 -7.16 0.98
CA LYS A 121 2.39 -7.59 2.34
C LYS A 121 2.03 -9.06 2.59
N GLU A 122 0.83 -9.50 2.21
CA GLU A 122 0.45 -10.92 2.29
C GLU A 122 1.40 -11.81 1.48
N SER A 123 1.78 -11.38 0.27
CA SER A 123 2.69 -12.11 -0.62
C SER A 123 4.10 -12.25 -0.03
N ILE A 124 4.61 -11.21 0.62
CA ILE A 124 5.92 -11.24 1.30
C ILE A 124 5.86 -12.12 2.56
N LEU A 125 4.84 -11.92 3.41
CA LEU A 125 4.71 -12.67 4.67
C LEU A 125 4.50 -14.18 4.45
N SER A 126 3.91 -14.56 3.32
CA SER A 126 3.70 -15.95 2.91
C SER A 126 4.89 -16.57 2.15
N ASP A 127 5.99 -15.83 1.97
CA ASP A 127 7.15 -16.21 1.14
C ASP A 127 6.79 -16.54 -0.34
N GLU A 128 5.64 -16.04 -0.85
CA GLU A 128 5.33 -16.06 -2.30
C GLU A 128 6.30 -15.14 -3.07
N VAL A 129 6.61 -13.98 -2.47
CA VAL A 129 7.64 -13.05 -2.93
C VAL A 129 8.82 -13.13 -1.97
N TYR A 130 9.99 -13.52 -2.47
CA TYR A 130 11.22 -13.50 -1.68
C TYR A 130 11.55 -12.06 -1.25
N CYS A 131 11.88 -11.91 0.04
CA CYS A 131 12.29 -10.65 0.63
C CYS A 131 13.48 -10.91 1.57
N PRO A 132 14.64 -10.24 1.37
CA PRO A 132 15.80 -10.45 2.24
C PRO A 132 15.54 -9.91 3.66
N PRO A 133 16.26 -10.41 4.68
CA PRO A 133 15.97 -10.09 6.10
C PRO A 133 15.90 -8.60 6.43
N GLU A 134 16.90 -7.84 6.00
CA GLU A 134 17.00 -6.40 6.24
C GLU A 134 15.82 -5.64 5.63
N THR A 135 15.42 -6.00 4.42
CA THR A 135 14.24 -5.40 3.79
C THR A 135 12.96 -5.83 4.50
N ALA A 136 12.83 -7.10 4.91
CA ALA A 136 11.64 -7.59 5.61
C ALA A 136 11.40 -6.87 6.94
N VAL A 137 12.47 -6.58 7.70
CA VAL A 137 12.38 -5.83 8.96
C VAL A 137 12.01 -4.37 8.73
N LEU A 138 12.60 -3.73 7.71
CA LEU A 138 12.24 -2.35 7.35
C LEU A 138 10.77 -2.25 6.87
N LEU A 139 10.34 -3.19 6.03
CA LEU A 139 8.95 -3.29 5.59
C LEU A 139 7.99 -3.56 6.76
N ALA A 140 8.39 -4.37 7.74
CA ALA A 140 7.62 -4.58 8.95
C ALA A 140 7.41 -3.28 9.73
N SER A 141 8.43 -2.44 9.89
CA SER A 141 8.28 -1.16 10.61
C SER A 141 7.38 -0.18 9.87
N TYR A 142 7.45 -0.11 8.53
CA TYR A 142 6.47 0.65 7.73
C TYR A 142 5.04 0.10 7.87
N SER A 143 4.87 -1.23 7.92
CA SER A 143 3.56 -1.85 8.14
C SER A 143 3.02 -1.54 9.55
N VAL A 144 3.87 -1.42 10.56
CA VAL A 144 3.48 -1.02 11.90
C VAL A 144 3.04 0.44 11.90
N GLN A 145 3.82 1.35 11.30
CA GLN A 145 3.43 2.77 11.13
C GLN A 145 2.08 2.90 10.40
N ALA A 146 1.88 2.15 9.31
CA ALA A 146 0.63 2.18 8.55
C ALA A 146 -0.59 1.72 9.37
N LYS A 147 -0.40 0.82 10.34
CA LYS A 147 -1.48 0.30 11.18
C LYS A 147 -1.71 1.18 12.42
N PHE A 148 -0.66 1.47 13.17
CA PHE A 148 -0.73 2.09 14.49
C PHE A 148 -0.56 3.61 14.45
N GLY A 149 0.03 4.18 13.39
CA GLY A 149 0.45 5.60 13.38
C GLY A 149 1.76 5.77 14.12
N ASP A 150 2.04 6.99 14.61
CA ASP A 150 3.30 7.28 15.31
C ASP A 150 3.46 6.44 16.58
N TYR A 151 4.68 5.97 16.83
CA TYR A 151 5.02 5.33 18.10
C TYR A 151 4.88 6.32 19.26
N ASP A 152 4.30 5.82 20.35
CA ASP A 152 4.08 6.53 21.60
C ASP A 152 4.37 5.55 22.73
N LYS A 153 5.38 5.87 23.56
CA LYS A 153 5.84 5.01 24.64
C LYS A 153 4.77 4.75 25.72
N ASP A 154 3.84 5.68 25.92
CA ASP A 154 2.81 5.55 26.96
C ASP A 154 1.68 4.60 26.52
N VAL A 155 1.43 4.54 25.21
CA VAL A 155 0.42 3.69 24.56
C VAL A 155 1.00 2.32 24.16
N HIS A 156 2.17 2.33 23.52
CA HIS A 156 2.80 1.15 22.90
C HIS A 156 3.78 0.49 23.87
N ARG A 157 3.22 -0.20 24.87
CA ARG A 157 4.01 -0.97 25.84
C ARG A 157 4.57 -2.26 25.22
N PRO A 158 5.64 -2.84 25.78
CA PRO A 158 6.18 -4.13 25.31
C PRO A 158 5.08 -5.19 25.19
N GLY A 159 5.05 -5.88 24.04
CA GLY A 159 4.03 -6.85 23.67
C GLY A 159 2.93 -6.31 22.74
N TYR A 160 2.94 -5.02 22.37
CA TYR A 160 1.91 -4.43 21.50
C TYR A 160 1.90 -5.02 20.08
N LEU A 161 2.98 -5.69 19.66
CA LEU A 161 3.10 -6.34 18.35
C LEU A 161 2.89 -7.86 18.39
N VAL A 162 2.61 -8.47 19.54
CA VAL A 162 2.51 -9.94 19.69
C VAL A 162 1.44 -10.57 18.79
N SER A 163 0.33 -9.88 18.52
CA SER A 163 -0.74 -10.37 17.64
C SER A 163 -0.41 -10.22 16.15
N GLU A 164 0.65 -9.50 15.81
CA GLU A 164 0.95 -9.14 14.43
C GLU A 164 1.85 -10.18 13.75
N ARG A 165 1.48 -10.55 12.52
CA ARG A 165 2.37 -11.27 11.62
C ARG A 165 3.20 -10.27 10.83
N LEU A 166 4.43 -10.02 11.28
CA LEU A 166 5.28 -8.96 10.73
C LEU A 166 6.43 -9.45 9.85
N LEU A 167 6.92 -10.67 10.05
CA LEU A 167 8.04 -11.23 9.30
C LEU A 167 7.67 -12.56 8.62
N PRO A 168 8.29 -12.86 7.46
CA PRO A 168 8.23 -14.21 6.88
C PRO A 168 8.82 -15.24 7.83
N HIS A 169 8.30 -16.47 7.80
CA HIS A 169 8.74 -17.53 8.70
C HIS A 169 10.24 -17.83 8.51
N ARG A 170 10.70 -17.88 7.26
CA ARG A 170 12.12 -18.04 6.90
C ARG A 170 13.03 -17.05 7.62
N VAL A 171 12.67 -15.77 7.66
CA VAL A 171 13.48 -14.72 8.28
C VAL A 171 13.61 -14.95 9.79
N MET A 172 12.52 -15.32 10.45
CA MET A 172 12.54 -15.62 11.88
C MET A 172 13.36 -16.88 12.19
N GLU A 173 13.25 -17.93 11.38
CA GLU A 173 13.97 -19.19 11.63
C GLU A 173 15.48 -19.05 11.45
N GLN A 174 15.93 -18.24 10.49
CA GLN A 174 17.36 -18.08 10.18
C GLN A 174 18.12 -17.09 11.09
N HIS A 175 17.46 -16.54 12.12
CA HIS A 175 18.13 -15.71 13.14
C HIS A 175 17.86 -16.25 14.53
N LYS A 176 18.87 -16.19 15.40
CA LYS A 176 18.81 -16.61 16.80
C LYS A 176 18.21 -15.50 17.68
N LEU A 177 16.99 -15.06 17.32
CA LEU A 177 16.25 -14.01 18.01
C LEU A 177 14.91 -14.53 18.52
N SER A 178 14.54 -14.16 19.74
CA SER A 178 13.20 -14.42 20.28
C SER A 178 12.15 -13.51 19.62
N LYS A 179 10.86 -13.81 19.82
CA LYS A 179 9.77 -12.94 19.35
C LYS A 179 9.87 -11.53 19.96
N ASP A 180 10.19 -11.45 21.25
CA ASP A 180 10.35 -10.17 21.96
C ASP A 180 11.53 -9.36 21.38
N GLN A 181 12.64 -10.02 21.06
CA GLN A 181 13.80 -9.38 20.42
C GLN A 181 13.53 -8.91 19.00
N TRP A 182 12.62 -9.57 18.28
CA TRP A 182 12.14 -9.10 16.98
C TRP A 182 11.22 -7.88 17.13
N GLU A 183 10.31 -7.92 18.11
CA GLU A 183 9.43 -6.79 18.43
C GLU A 183 10.24 -5.54 18.81
N GLU A 184 11.24 -5.66 19.70
CA GLU A 184 12.13 -4.54 20.07
C GLU A 184 12.82 -3.93 18.84
N ARG A 185 13.36 -4.75 17.94
CA ARG A 185 14.01 -4.26 16.71
C ARG A 185 13.02 -3.53 15.81
N ILE A 186 11.86 -4.12 15.55
CA ILE A 186 10.85 -3.49 14.69
C ILE A 186 10.33 -2.20 15.33
N GLN A 187 10.19 -2.15 16.66
CA GLN A 187 9.78 -0.96 17.39
C GLN A 187 10.78 0.20 17.23
N VAL A 188 12.09 -0.06 17.34
CA VAL A 188 13.12 0.97 17.11
C VAL A 188 12.98 1.58 15.71
N TRP A 189 12.78 0.74 14.70
CA TRP A 189 12.55 1.21 13.33
C TRP A 189 11.17 1.85 13.12
N HIS A 190 10.19 1.56 13.97
CA HIS A 190 8.88 2.21 13.96
C HIS A 190 8.98 3.64 14.53
N GLU A 191 9.77 3.86 15.58
CA GLU A 191 10.05 5.21 16.11
C GLU A 191 10.65 6.15 15.06
N GLU A 192 11.51 5.64 14.18
CA GLU A 192 12.12 6.41 13.10
C GLU A 192 11.09 6.98 12.10
N HIS A 193 9.90 6.39 12.02
CA HIS A 193 8.83 6.85 11.12
C HIS A 193 7.93 7.92 11.74
N HIS A 194 8.27 8.43 12.92
CA HIS A 194 7.50 9.47 13.60
C HIS A 194 7.21 10.67 12.67
N GLY A 195 5.94 11.04 12.60
CA GLY A 195 5.43 12.09 11.72
C GLY A 195 4.99 11.59 10.34
N MET A 196 5.15 10.31 10.00
CA MET A 196 4.69 9.75 8.73
C MET A 196 3.19 9.45 8.75
N LEU A 197 2.46 9.82 7.70
CA LEU A 197 1.05 9.44 7.56
C LEU A 197 0.91 7.93 7.30
N LYS A 198 -0.23 7.35 7.67
CA LYS A 198 -0.50 5.93 7.44
C LYS A 198 -0.48 5.60 5.95
N GLU A 199 -1.00 6.51 5.13
CA GLU A 199 -1.06 6.39 3.68
C GLU A 199 0.34 6.48 3.06
N ASP A 200 1.15 7.45 3.51
CA ASP A 200 2.54 7.57 3.07
C ASP A 200 3.37 6.35 3.49
N ALA A 201 3.13 5.78 4.68
CA ALA A 201 3.79 4.55 5.11
C ALA A 201 3.42 3.34 4.23
N MET A 202 2.15 3.22 3.81
CA MET A 202 1.74 2.20 2.84
C MET A 202 2.43 2.38 1.48
N LEU A 203 2.57 3.63 1.02
CA LEU A 203 3.23 3.93 -0.25
C LEU A 203 4.75 3.68 -0.17
N GLU A 204 5.43 4.09 0.91
CA GLU A 204 6.86 3.81 1.12
C GLU A 204 7.15 2.30 1.22
N TYR A 205 6.27 1.54 1.88
CA TYR A 205 6.32 0.08 1.84
C TYR A 205 6.32 -0.45 0.39
N LEU A 206 5.38 0.03 -0.43
CA LEU A 206 5.27 -0.40 -1.82
C LEU A 206 6.46 0.05 -2.68
N LYS A 207 7.02 1.25 -2.44
CA LYS A 207 8.19 1.78 -3.16
C LYS A 207 9.44 0.94 -2.92
N ILE A 208 9.60 0.40 -1.72
CA ILE A 208 10.68 -0.55 -1.41
C ILE A 208 10.35 -1.94 -1.98
N ALA A 209 9.12 -2.42 -1.80
CA ALA A 209 8.72 -3.77 -2.20
C ALA A 209 8.72 -3.97 -3.74
N GLN A 210 8.45 -2.92 -4.53
CA GLN A 210 8.45 -3.02 -5.99
C GLN A 210 9.82 -3.40 -6.59
N ASP A 211 10.90 -3.15 -5.85
CA ASP A 211 12.26 -3.44 -6.28
C ASP A 211 12.70 -4.87 -6.00
N LEU A 212 11.89 -5.64 -5.25
CA LEU A 212 12.14 -7.07 -5.04
C LEU A 212 12.05 -7.80 -6.39
N GLU A 213 12.95 -8.77 -6.58
CA GLU A 213 13.15 -9.45 -7.86
C GLU A 213 11.91 -10.23 -8.30
N MET A 214 11.13 -10.76 -7.35
CA MET A 214 9.91 -11.53 -7.62
C MET A 214 8.63 -10.68 -7.62
N TYR A 215 8.72 -9.39 -7.29
CA TYR A 215 7.55 -8.51 -7.21
C TYR A 215 6.86 -8.36 -8.57
N GLY A 216 5.55 -8.63 -8.61
CA GLY A 216 4.71 -8.46 -9.78
C GLY A 216 4.93 -9.50 -10.89
N VAL A 217 5.76 -10.53 -10.66
CA VAL A 217 6.11 -11.52 -11.68
C VAL A 217 5.20 -12.75 -11.59
N ASN A 218 4.52 -13.07 -12.69
CA ASN A 218 3.77 -14.32 -12.82
C ASN A 218 4.66 -15.40 -13.46
N TYR A 219 4.98 -16.45 -12.72
CA TYR A 219 5.86 -17.53 -13.19
C TYR A 219 5.10 -18.70 -13.81
N PHE A 220 5.59 -19.18 -14.96
CA PHE A 220 5.07 -20.35 -15.66
C PHE A 220 6.20 -21.29 -16.07
N ASP A 221 6.02 -22.59 -15.78
CA ASP A 221 6.95 -23.61 -16.27
C ASP A 221 6.77 -23.80 -17.78
N ILE A 222 7.88 -23.66 -18.52
CA ILE A 222 7.93 -23.78 -19.97
C ILE A 222 9.12 -24.63 -20.41
N LYS A 223 9.13 -25.01 -21.69
CA LYS A 223 10.26 -25.66 -22.35
C LYS A 223 10.61 -24.97 -23.67
N ASN A 224 11.88 -24.90 -24.02
CA ASN A 224 12.33 -24.50 -25.36
C ASN A 224 12.22 -25.66 -26.35
N LYS A 225 12.70 -25.51 -27.60
CA LYS A 225 12.63 -26.59 -28.60
C LYS A 225 13.47 -27.81 -28.26
N LYS A 226 14.55 -27.64 -27.49
CA LYS A 226 15.42 -28.73 -27.01
C LYS A 226 14.82 -29.49 -25.82
N GLY A 227 13.77 -28.96 -25.19
CA GLY A 227 13.13 -29.55 -24.04
C GLY A 227 13.73 -29.12 -22.69
N THR A 228 14.63 -28.14 -22.67
CA THR A 228 15.21 -27.55 -21.45
C THR A 228 14.08 -26.99 -20.59
N GLU A 229 14.08 -27.33 -19.30
CA GLU A 229 13.07 -26.84 -18.36
C GLU A 229 13.42 -25.42 -17.89
N LEU A 230 12.54 -24.48 -18.17
CA LEU A 230 12.73 -23.05 -17.89
C LEU A 230 11.48 -22.49 -17.22
N ARG A 231 11.58 -21.25 -16.73
CA ARG A 231 10.42 -20.48 -16.27
C ARG A 231 10.28 -19.20 -17.08
N LEU A 232 9.04 -18.94 -17.52
CA LEU A 232 8.62 -17.66 -18.07
C LEU A 232 8.07 -16.79 -16.94
N GLY A 233 8.62 -15.59 -16.77
CA GLY A 233 8.02 -14.52 -15.98
C GLY A 233 7.27 -13.54 -16.87
N VAL A 234 6.03 -13.25 -16.53
CA VAL A 234 5.20 -12.22 -17.16
C VAL A 234 4.93 -11.12 -16.13
N ASP A 235 5.35 -9.89 -16.43
CA ASP A 235 5.17 -8.73 -15.55
C ASP A 235 4.78 -7.47 -16.33
N ALA A 236 4.69 -6.33 -15.63
CA ALA A 236 4.34 -5.04 -16.22
C ALA A 236 5.40 -4.49 -17.19
N LEU A 237 6.64 -4.98 -17.10
CA LEU A 237 7.80 -4.48 -17.85
C LEU A 237 8.11 -5.32 -19.10
N GLY A 238 7.68 -6.58 -19.14
CA GLY A 238 7.86 -7.46 -20.29
C GLY A 238 7.77 -8.95 -19.97
N LEU A 239 8.54 -9.71 -20.73
CA LEU A 239 8.73 -11.15 -20.58
C LEU A 239 10.16 -11.46 -20.18
N ASN A 240 10.33 -12.30 -19.17
CA ASN A 240 11.63 -12.69 -18.64
C ASN A 240 11.77 -14.21 -18.64
N ILE A 241 12.95 -14.73 -18.97
CA ILE A 241 13.26 -16.16 -18.93
C ILE A 241 14.22 -16.44 -17.78
N TYR A 242 13.88 -17.46 -17.01
CA TYR A 242 14.62 -17.90 -15.85
C TYR A 242 15.01 -19.37 -16.01
N GLU A 243 16.16 -19.72 -15.45
CA GLU A 243 16.50 -21.13 -15.23
C GLU A 243 15.53 -21.75 -14.20
N LYS A 244 15.42 -23.08 -14.21
CA LYS A 244 14.43 -23.78 -13.38
C LYS A 244 14.60 -23.51 -11.87
N ASP A 245 15.84 -23.36 -11.42
CA ASP A 245 16.18 -23.29 -9.99
C ASP A 245 16.46 -21.87 -9.49
N ASP A 246 16.46 -20.86 -10.38
CA ASP A 246 16.68 -19.45 -10.03
C ASP A 246 15.51 -18.58 -10.47
N LYS A 247 14.66 -18.17 -9.52
CA LYS A 247 13.52 -17.26 -9.75
C LYS A 247 13.87 -15.78 -9.58
N LEU A 248 15.05 -15.47 -9.05
CA LEU A 248 15.46 -14.11 -8.73
C LEU A 248 16.18 -13.47 -9.90
N THR A 249 16.99 -14.25 -10.63
CA THR A 249 17.86 -13.72 -11.68
C THR A 249 17.41 -14.19 -13.06
N PRO A 250 16.63 -13.38 -13.80
CA PRO A 250 16.33 -13.70 -15.19
C PRO A 250 17.62 -13.70 -16.03
N LYS A 251 17.64 -14.51 -17.09
CA LYS A 251 18.76 -14.63 -18.02
C LYS A 251 18.52 -13.90 -19.34
N ILE A 252 17.26 -13.84 -19.79
CA ILE A 252 16.87 -13.25 -21.08
C ILE A 252 15.61 -12.43 -20.86
N GLY A 253 15.53 -11.23 -21.45
CA GLY A 253 14.37 -10.36 -21.34
C GLY A 253 13.88 -9.82 -22.69
N PHE A 254 12.58 -9.68 -22.83
CA PHE A 254 11.92 -9.03 -23.97
C PHE A 254 10.95 -7.96 -23.45
N PRO A 255 11.24 -6.66 -23.65
CA PRO A 255 10.31 -5.60 -23.28
C PRO A 255 9.04 -5.68 -24.13
N TRP A 256 7.93 -5.16 -23.61
CA TRP A 256 6.66 -5.13 -24.35
C TRP A 256 6.76 -4.34 -25.67
N SER A 257 7.62 -3.32 -25.74
CA SER A 257 7.92 -2.54 -26.96
C SER A 257 8.56 -3.33 -28.10
N GLU A 258 8.95 -4.59 -27.89
CA GLU A 258 9.50 -5.48 -28.93
C GLU A 258 8.51 -6.54 -29.42
N ILE A 259 7.31 -6.63 -28.85
CA ILE A 259 6.37 -7.72 -29.10
C ILE A 259 5.21 -7.24 -29.98
N ARG A 260 4.99 -7.91 -31.11
CA ARG A 260 3.93 -7.54 -32.08
C ARG A 260 2.67 -8.40 -31.95
N ASN A 261 2.86 -9.71 -31.78
CA ASN A 261 1.75 -10.65 -31.77
C ASN A 261 2.06 -11.79 -30.82
N ILE A 262 1.02 -12.27 -30.14
CA ILE A 262 1.11 -13.41 -29.23
C ILE A 262 0.01 -14.40 -29.59
N SER A 263 0.39 -15.65 -29.78
CA SER A 263 -0.53 -16.72 -30.12
C SER A 263 -0.10 -18.06 -29.53
N PHE A 264 -1.03 -19.00 -29.44
CA PHE A 264 -0.68 -20.38 -29.13
C PHE A 264 -1.60 -21.35 -29.86
N ASN A 265 -1.08 -22.57 -30.07
CA ASN A 265 -1.85 -23.71 -30.54
C ASN A 265 -1.51 -24.94 -29.68
N ASP A 266 -2.51 -25.45 -28.97
CA ASP A 266 -2.38 -26.51 -27.97
C ASP A 266 -1.29 -26.18 -26.92
N LYS A 267 -0.13 -26.84 -27.00
CA LYS A 267 1.01 -26.64 -26.09
C LYS A 267 2.03 -25.63 -26.59
N LYS A 268 2.05 -25.35 -27.90
CA LYS A 268 3.04 -24.48 -28.55
C LYS A 268 2.60 -23.03 -28.46
N PHE A 269 3.42 -22.20 -27.85
CA PHE A 269 3.24 -20.76 -27.74
C PHE A 269 4.20 -20.04 -28.69
N ILE A 270 3.71 -19.01 -29.38
CA ILE A 270 4.45 -18.29 -30.43
C ILE A 270 4.29 -16.79 -30.18
N ILE A 271 5.42 -16.12 -30.02
CA ILE A 271 5.52 -14.68 -29.87
C ILE A 271 6.28 -14.13 -31.07
N LYS A 272 5.62 -13.27 -31.83
CA LYS A 272 6.23 -12.64 -33.00
C LYS A 272 6.79 -11.27 -32.61
N PRO A 273 8.09 -11.02 -32.84
CA PRO A 273 8.69 -9.73 -32.53
C PRO A 273 8.26 -8.66 -33.52
N ILE A 274 8.36 -7.39 -33.14
CA ILE A 274 8.11 -6.24 -34.03
C ILE A 274 9.10 -6.24 -35.20
N ASP A 275 10.37 -6.50 -34.92
CA ASP A 275 11.38 -6.69 -35.97
C ASP A 275 11.04 -7.92 -36.83
N LYS A 276 10.59 -7.66 -38.06
CA LYS A 276 10.20 -8.70 -39.04
C LYS A 276 11.38 -9.57 -39.48
N LYS A 277 12.63 -9.16 -39.26
CA LYS A 277 13.83 -9.94 -39.59
C LYS A 277 14.18 -10.95 -38.49
N SER A 278 13.73 -10.70 -37.26
CA SER A 278 13.96 -11.59 -36.13
C SER A 278 13.03 -12.80 -36.21
N PRO A 279 13.51 -14.00 -35.82
CA PRO A 279 12.68 -15.21 -35.80
C PRO A 279 11.55 -15.11 -34.77
N ASP A 280 10.54 -15.97 -34.88
CA ASP A 280 9.52 -16.11 -33.86
C ASP A 280 10.11 -16.70 -32.56
N PHE A 281 9.79 -16.11 -31.42
CA PHE A 281 10.10 -16.65 -30.10
C PHE A 281 9.08 -17.74 -29.76
N VAL A 282 9.53 -18.99 -29.59
CA VAL A 282 8.65 -20.16 -29.47
C VAL A 282 9.00 -20.97 -28.23
N PHE A 283 8.00 -21.27 -27.41
CA PHE A 283 8.15 -22.15 -26.25
C PHE A 283 6.94 -23.07 -26.09
N TYR A 284 7.03 -24.02 -25.17
CA TYR A 284 6.00 -25.02 -24.92
C TYR A 284 5.59 -25.02 -23.45
N ALA A 285 4.28 -24.90 -23.20
CA ALA A 285 3.72 -25.07 -21.86
C ALA A 285 3.08 -26.46 -21.72
N PRO A 286 3.02 -27.03 -20.51
CA PRO A 286 2.57 -28.42 -20.35
C PRO A 286 1.07 -28.61 -20.56
N ARG A 287 0.25 -27.55 -20.45
CA ARG A 287 -1.22 -27.63 -20.51
C ARG A 287 -1.82 -26.42 -21.25
N LEU A 288 -2.85 -26.67 -22.07
CA LEU A 288 -3.63 -25.64 -22.80
C LEU A 288 -4.11 -24.49 -21.89
N ARG A 289 -4.61 -24.82 -20.70
CA ARG A 289 -5.10 -23.83 -19.72
C ARG A 289 -4.01 -22.84 -19.29
N ILE A 290 -2.77 -23.31 -19.18
CA ILE A 290 -1.64 -22.45 -18.82
C ILE A 290 -1.39 -21.45 -19.95
N ASN A 291 -1.42 -21.89 -21.20
CA ASN A 291 -1.31 -21.01 -22.37
C ASN A 291 -2.43 -19.96 -22.41
N LYS A 292 -3.68 -20.34 -22.11
CA LYS A 292 -4.78 -19.37 -21.95
C LYS A 292 -4.44 -18.31 -20.88
N ARG A 293 -3.92 -18.72 -19.72
CA ARG A 293 -3.54 -17.78 -18.64
C ARG A 293 -2.40 -16.86 -19.05
N ILE A 294 -1.35 -17.40 -19.68
CA ILE A 294 -0.20 -16.63 -20.18
C ILE A 294 -0.71 -15.59 -21.18
N LEU A 295 -1.49 -15.99 -22.17
CA LEU A 295 -2.03 -15.08 -23.20
C LEU A 295 -2.78 -13.90 -22.57
N HIS A 296 -3.72 -14.16 -21.64
CA HIS A 296 -4.49 -13.09 -21.00
C HIS A 296 -3.62 -12.14 -20.15
N LEU A 297 -2.59 -12.67 -19.48
CA LEU A 297 -1.66 -11.82 -18.73
C LEU A 297 -0.77 -11.00 -19.66
N CYS A 298 -0.30 -11.57 -20.76
CA CYS A 298 0.50 -10.82 -21.74
C CYS A 298 -0.32 -9.71 -22.39
N MET A 299 -1.54 -10.00 -22.83
CA MET A 299 -2.43 -9.00 -23.44
C MET A 299 -2.71 -7.83 -22.48
N GLY A 300 -3.11 -8.12 -21.23
CA GLY A 300 -3.43 -7.07 -20.26
C GLY A 300 -2.21 -6.27 -19.80
N ASN A 301 -1.05 -6.91 -19.58
CA ASN A 301 0.18 -6.16 -19.24
C ASN A 301 0.65 -5.30 -20.42
N HIS A 302 0.62 -5.82 -21.65
CA HIS A 302 0.96 -5.06 -22.84
C HIS A 302 0.01 -3.86 -23.05
N GLU A 303 -1.29 -4.04 -22.86
CA GLU A 303 -2.26 -2.95 -22.99
C GLU A 303 -1.98 -1.81 -21.99
N LEU A 304 -1.71 -2.15 -20.71
CA LEU A 304 -1.34 -1.18 -19.69
C LEU A 304 0.02 -0.52 -19.98
N TYR A 305 1.00 -1.29 -20.46
CA TYR A 305 2.29 -0.77 -20.91
C TYR A 305 2.12 0.28 -22.01
N MET A 306 1.24 0.02 -22.97
CA MET A 306 0.93 0.97 -24.04
C MET A 306 0.20 2.21 -23.51
N ARG A 307 -0.73 2.04 -22.57
CA ARG A 307 -1.44 3.17 -21.95
C ARG A 307 -0.49 4.12 -21.23
N ARG A 308 0.52 3.62 -20.52
CA ARG A 308 1.52 4.42 -19.80
C ARG A 308 2.43 5.26 -20.70
N ARG A 309 2.55 4.89 -21.98
CA ARG A 309 3.36 5.60 -23.00
C ARG A 309 2.55 6.63 -23.79
N LYS A 310 1.27 6.75 -23.49
CA LYS A 310 0.37 7.77 -24.02
C LYS A 310 0.10 8.81 -22.91
N PRO A 311 -0.22 10.06 -23.27
CA PRO A 311 -0.66 11.04 -22.28
C PRO A 311 -1.85 10.53 -21.46
N ASP A 312 -1.89 10.90 -20.17
CA ASP A 312 -3.00 10.56 -19.30
C ASP A 312 -4.34 11.02 -19.91
N THR A 313 -5.34 10.13 -19.88
CA THR A 313 -6.72 10.47 -20.24
C THR A 313 -7.27 11.57 -19.32
N ILE A 314 -8.24 12.35 -19.78
CA ILE A 314 -8.88 13.42 -18.99
C ILE A 314 -9.36 12.91 -17.62
N GLU A 315 -9.94 11.70 -17.57
CA GLU A 315 -10.38 11.10 -16.31
C GLU A 315 -9.22 10.87 -15.33
N VAL A 316 -8.11 10.29 -15.79
CA VAL A 316 -6.90 10.08 -14.97
C VAL A 316 -6.29 11.41 -14.51
N GLN A 317 -6.25 12.42 -15.38
CA GLN A 317 -5.76 13.75 -15.01
C GLN A 317 -6.63 14.38 -13.90
N GLN A 318 -7.96 14.26 -14.02
CA GLN A 318 -8.88 14.73 -12.98
C GLN A 318 -8.70 13.96 -11.66
N MET A 319 -8.53 12.63 -11.71
CA MET A 319 -8.25 11.82 -10.54
C MET A 319 -6.94 12.24 -9.85
N LYS A 320 -5.86 12.45 -10.61
CA LYS A 320 -4.57 12.92 -10.08
C LYS A 320 -4.67 14.32 -9.48
N ALA A 321 -5.39 15.23 -10.14
CA ALA A 321 -5.59 16.59 -9.64
C ALA A 321 -6.37 16.58 -8.31
N GLN A 322 -7.47 15.81 -8.25
CA GLN A 322 -8.26 15.63 -7.03
C GLN A 322 -7.43 15.03 -5.90
N ALA A 323 -6.70 13.94 -6.15
CA ALA A 323 -5.86 13.30 -5.13
C ALA A 323 -4.75 14.24 -4.62
N LYS A 324 -4.17 15.06 -5.49
CA LYS A 324 -3.17 16.06 -5.10
C LYS A 324 -3.76 17.17 -4.24
N GLU A 325 -4.96 17.65 -4.56
CA GLU A 325 -5.68 18.66 -3.78
C GLU A 325 -6.06 18.11 -2.40
N GLU A 326 -6.63 16.90 -2.34
CA GLU A 326 -6.96 16.21 -1.08
C GLU A 326 -5.72 15.99 -0.21
N LYS A 327 -4.60 15.55 -0.79
CA LYS A 327 -3.33 15.39 -0.07
C LYS A 327 -2.79 16.72 0.45
N HIS A 328 -2.82 17.78 -0.37
CA HIS A 328 -2.38 19.10 0.05
C HIS A 328 -3.23 19.65 1.19
N GLN A 329 -4.55 19.48 1.12
CA GLN A 329 -5.49 19.89 2.16
C GLN A 329 -5.20 19.18 3.49
N LYS A 330 -5.03 17.84 3.46
CA LYS A 330 -4.67 17.05 4.65
C LYS A 330 -3.32 17.49 5.26
N GLN A 331 -2.33 17.81 4.43
CA GLN A 331 -1.03 18.32 4.90
C GLN A 331 -1.16 19.70 5.56
N MET A 332 -1.95 20.60 4.99
CA MET A 332 -2.20 21.92 5.56
C MET A 332 -2.94 21.83 6.90
N GLU A 333 -3.97 20.99 6.98
CA GLU A 333 -4.72 20.74 8.22
C GLU A 333 -3.80 20.16 9.31
N ARG A 334 -2.95 19.18 8.96
CA ARG A 334 -1.98 18.61 9.92
C ARG A 334 -0.94 19.62 10.37
N ALA A 335 -0.41 20.44 9.46
CA ALA A 335 0.55 21.48 9.81
C ALA A 335 -0.07 22.52 10.75
N GLN A 336 -1.36 22.84 10.58
CA GLN A 336 -2.10 23.69 11.49
C GLN A 336 -2.25 23.05 12.88
N LEU A 337 -2.67 21.78 12.93
CA LEU A 337 -2.79 21.03 14.19
C LEU A 337 -1.46 20.91 14.93
N GLU A 338 -0.36 20.64 14.22
CA GLU A 338 0.98 20.54 14.82
C GLU A 338 1.47 21.90 15.35
N ASN A 339 1.25 22.98 14.60
CA ASN A 339 1.58 24.32 15.06
C ASN A 339 0.74 24.71 16.30
N GLU A 340 -0.53 24.32 16.32
CA GLU A 340 -1.39 24.52 17.49
C GLU A 340 -0.91 23.71 18.70
N LYS A 341 -0.53 22.44 18.50
CA LYS A 341 0.08 21.60 19.54
C LYS A 341 1.36 22.23 20.11
N LYS A 342 2.27 22.68 19.24
CA LYS A 342 3.51 23.37 19.65
C LYS A 342 3.23 24.64 20.44
N LYS A 343 2.22 25.42 20.06
CA LYS A 343 1.80 26.61 20.82
C LYS A 343 1.27 26.24 22.21
N ARG A 344 0.49 25.16 22.33
CA ARG A 344 -0.01 24.69 23.64
C ARG A 344 1.13 24.21 24.53
N GLU A 345 2.04 23.41 23.99
CA GLU A 345 3.23 22.93 24.72
C GLU A 345 4.13 24.10 25.16
N ALA A 346 4.26 25.15 24.35
CA ALA A 346 5.02 26.34 24.71
C ALA A 346 4.35 27.12 25.87
N ILE A 347 3.02 27.30 25.83
CA ILE A 347 2.26 27.94 26.92
C ILE A 347 2.39 27.13 28.22
N GLU A 348 2.32 25.79 28.13
CA GLU A 348 2.46 24.91 29.28
C GLU A 348 3.87 24.97 29.89
N LYS A 349 4.92 24.93 29.08
CA LYS A 349 6.30 25.12 29.55
C LYS A 349 6.53 26.48 30.18
N GLU A 350 6.01 27.56 29.59
CA GLU A 350 6.12 28.90 30.19
C GLU A 350 5.40 28.96 31.54
N LYS A 351 4.22 28.33 31.65
CA LYS A 351 3.50 28.22 32.92
C LYS A 351 4.30 27.47 33.97
N GLU A 352 4.85 26.31 33.63
CA GLU A 352 5.66 25.50 34.55
C GLU A 352 6.90 26.27 35.04
N GLN A 353 7.59 26.97 34.14
CA GLN A 353 8.72 27.83 34.50
C GLN A 353 8.31 28.94 35.47
N MET A 354 7.20 29.63 35.17
CA MET A 354 6.68 30.70 36.02
C MET A 354 6.25 30.19 37.40
N GLU A 355 5.68 28.99 37.49
CA GLU A 355 5.32 28.34 38.75
C GLU A 355 6.57 28.01 39.59
N GLN A 356 7.66 27.54 38.95
CA GLN A 356 8.94 27.30 39.61
C GLN A 356 9.58 28.60 40.13
N GLU A 357 9.61 29.66 39.32
CA GLU A 357 10.14 30.97 39.72
C GLU A 357 9.36 31.56 40.91
N LYS A 358 8.02 31.45 40.88
CA LYS A 358 7.14 31.82 42.00
C LYS A 358 7.47 31.03 43.27
N GLN A 359 7.73 29.73 43.17
CA GLN A 359 8.12 28.90 44.33
C GLN A 359 9.47 29.33 44.92
N ASP A 360 10.47 29.62 44.08
CA ASP A 360 11.78 30.10 44.53
C ASP A 360 11.69 31.47 45.22
N LEU A 361 10.93 32.40 44.63
CA LEU A 361 10.64 33.70 45.24
C LEU A 361 9.97 33.56 46.60
N MET A 362 8.98 32.67 46.73
CA MET A 362 8.31 32.40 48.00
C MET A 362 9.27 31.85 49.06
N MET A 363 10.20 30.96 48.68
CA MET A 363 11.25 30.49 49.59
C MET A 363 12.20 31.61 50.02
N ARG A 364 12.62 32.48 49.09
CA ARG A 364 13.48 33.63 49.40
C ARG A 364 12.79 34.61 50.36
N LEU A 365 11.51 34.89 50.15
CA LEU A 365 10.69 35.71 51.03
C LEU A 365 10.64 35.13 52.44
N TYR A 366 10.38 33.83 52.57
CA TYR A 366 10.39 33.13 53.85
C TYR A 366 11.74 33.22 54.56
N GLN A 367 12.85 32.99 53.83
CA GLN A 367 14.20 33.14 54.39
C GLN A 367 14.50 34.58 54.82
N PHE A 368 14.03 35.57 54.06
CA PHE A 368 14.21 36.98 54.38
C PHE A 368 13.41 37.37 55.64
N GLU A 369 12.17 36.89 55.77
CA GLU A 369 11.33 37.04 56.98
C GLU A 369 11.97 36.39 58.22
N GLU A 370 12.53 35.20 58.07
CA GLU A 370 13.24 34.51 59.15
C GLU A 370 14.47 35.29 59.62
N LYS A 371 15.28 35.79 58.66
CA LYS A 371 16.48 36.60 58.94
C LYS A 371 16.10 37.93 59.61
N THR A 372 15.00 38.55 59.18
CA THR A 372 14.51 39.80 59.79
C THR A 372 14.01 39.58 61.21
N LYS A 373 13.21 38.53 61.48
CA LYS A 373 12.79 38.16 62.85
C LYS A 373 13.96 37.86 63.78
N LYS A 374 15.04 37.27 63.26
CA LYS A 374 16.27 36.99 64.04
C LYS A 374 17.06 38.27 64.32
N ALA A 375 17.17 39.20 63.36
CA ALA A 375 17.86 40.48 63.53
C ALA A 375 17.12 41.45 64.49
N GLU A 376 15.78 41.46 64.48
CA GLU A 376 14.96 42.25 65.41
C GLU A 376 15.18 41.88 66.88
N LYS A 377 15.59 40.65 67.16
CA LYS A 377 15.91 40.19 68.52
C LYS A 377 17.29 40.68 69.02
N GLY A 378 18.12 41.28 68.16
CA GLY A 378 19.52 41.65 68.47
C GLY A 378 19.90 43.14 68.32
N GLU A 379 19.06 44.01 67.75
CA GLU A 379 19.40 45.42 67.49
C GLU A 379 18.99 46.40 68.62
N ALA A 380 19.92 47.27 69.03
CA ALA A 380 19.66 48.36 69.97
C ALA A 380 18.88 49.53 69.31
N ARG A 381 17.88 50.08 70.03
CA ARG A 381 16.83 51.04 69.61
C ARG A 381 17.22 52.22 68.70
N GLY A 382 18.50 52.61 68.60
CA GLY A 382 18.94 53.85 67.92
C GLY A 382 19.13 53.80 66.40
N LYS A 383 19.35 52.63 65.79
CA LYS A 383 19.49 52.47 64.30
C LYS A 383 18.26 51.85 63.63
N MET A 384 17.17 51.74 64.39
CA MET A 384 16.02 50.89 64.10
C MET A 384 15.19 51.35 62.88
N TYR A 385 14.97 52.66 62.72
CA TYR A 385 14.10 53.17 61.65
C TYR A 385 14.64 52.93 60.23
N LEU A 386 15.92 53.21 59.97
CA LEU A 386 16.51 53.02 58.64
C LEU A 386 16.64 51.53 58.30
N SER A 387 17.01 50.69 59.28
CA SER A 387 17.08 49.22 59.16
C SER A 387 15.70 48.62 58.86
N VAL A 388 14.65 49.04 59.57
CA VAL A 388 13.26 48.61 59.36
C VAL A 388 12.73 49.07 58.00
N CYS A 389 13.01 50.31 57.57
CA CYS A 389 12.58 50.79 56.25
C CYS A 389 13.22 49.99 55.09
N VAL A 390 14.51 49.67 55.15
CA VAL A 390 15.18 48.84 54.13
C VAL A 390 14.62 47.43 54.09
N LYS A 391 14.29 46.85 55.25
CA LYS A 391 13.67 45.53 55.39
C LYS A 391 12.24 45.48 54.83
N ILE A 392 11.41 46.46 55.18
CA ILE A 392 10.04 46.60 54.65
C ILE A 392 10.07 46.80 53.14
N PHE A 393 10.99 47.63 52.63
CA PHE A 393 11.15 47.85 51.20
C PHE A 393 11.51 46.55 50.47
N GLY A 394 12.45 45.75 51.00
CA GLY A 394 12.78 44.44 50.44
C GLY A 394 11.62 43.45 50.41
N ILE A 395 10.83 43.35 51.49
CA ILE A 395 9.62 42.51 51.54
C ILE A 395 8.58 42.99 50.52
N CYS A 396 8.39 44.30 50.40
CA CYS A 396 7.44 44.87 49.44
C CYS A 396 7.85 44.60 47.98
N VAL A 397 9.15 44.65 47.68
CA VAL A 397 9.67 44.32 46.33
C VAL A 397 9.39 42.85 45.99
N TYR A 398 9.75 41.91 46.87
CA TYR A 398 9.48 40.50 46.62
C TYR A 398 7.98 40.16 46.57
N ALA A 399 7.16 40.83 47.38
CA ALA A 399 5.71 40.66 47.35
C ALA A 399 5.09 41.19 46.04
N ALA A 400 5.63 42.29 45.49
CA ALA A 400 5.22 42.81 44.19
C ALA A 400 5.60 41.86 43.05
N GLU A 401 6.83 41.33 43.05
CA GLU A 401 7.26 40.31 42.08
C GLU A 401 6.38 39.05 42.15
N LEU A 402 6.04 38.55 43.36
CA LEU A 402 5.13 37.42 43.53
C LEU A 402 3.73 37.69 42.99
N ALA A 403 3.20 38.90 43.20
CA ALA A 403 1.91 39.30 42.64
C ALA A 403 1.95 39.34 41.10
N GLU A 404 3.07 39.81 40.52
CA GLU A 404 3.29 39.82 39.07
C GLU A 404 3.37 38.40 38.48
N HIS A 405 4.17 37.50 39.07
CA HIS A 405 4.24 36.11 38.64
C HIS A 405 2.89 35.39 38.78
N THR A 406 2.15 35.66 39.87
CA THR A 406 0.80 35.11 40.09
C THR A 406 -0.18 35.59 39.02
N ALA A 407 -0.17 36.89 38.68
CA ALA A 407 -1.00 37.44 37.63
C ALA A 407 -0.66 36.83 36.26
N LYS A 408 0.63 36.67 35.95
CA LYS A 408 1.08 36.06 34.69
C LYS A 408 0.73 34.58 34.57
N ILE A 409 0.80 33.80 35.66
CA ILE A 409 0.32 32.41 35.68
C ILE A 409 -1.18 32.34 35.38
N SER A 410 -1.99 33.21 35.99
CA SER A 410 -3.44 33.27 35.74
C SER A 410 -3.76 33.56 34.27
N LEU A 411 -3.02 34.47 33.63
CA LEU A 411 -3.19 34.78 32.21
C LEU A 411 -2.80 33.60 31.31
N LEU A 412 -1.74 32.86 31.65
CA LEU A 412 -1.33 31.66 30.93
C LEU A 412 -2.37 30.52 31.10
N GLU A 413 -2.98 30.38 32.27
CA GLU A 413 -4.09 29.43 32.51
C GLU A 413 -5.32 29.76 31.66
N GLU A 414 -5.72 31.03 31.59
CA GLU A 414 -6.82 31.46 30.73
C GLU A 414 -6.49 31.29 29.24
N ALA A 415 -5.23 31.52 28.83
CA ALA A 415 -4.78 31.24 27.47
C ALA A 415 -4.84 29.74 27.14
N LYS A 416 -4.37 28.87 28.05
CA LYS A 416 -4.47 27.41 27.91
C LYS A 416 -5.93 26.96 27.78
N LYS A 417 -6.80 27.43 28.68
CA LYS A 417 -8.23 27.08 28.69
C LYS A 417 -8.93 27.47 27.39
N ARG A 418 -8.71 28.69 26.88
CA ARG A 418 -9.26 29.12 25.58
C ARG A 418 -8.82 28.21 24.43
N LYS A 419 -7.55 27.78 24.44
CA LYS A 419 -7.03 26.87 23.41
C LYS A 419 -7.61 25.46 23.54
N GLU A 420 -7.78 24.95 24.75
CA GLU A 420 -8.48 23.66 24.98
C GLU A 420 -9.94 23.71 24.50
N GLU A 421 -10.65 24.81 24.75
CA GLU A 421 -12.02 25.02 24.27
C GLU A 421 -12.09 25.09 22.73
N GLU A 422 -11.14 25.78 22.09
CA GLU A 422 -11.00 25.77 20.62
C GLU A 422 -10.74 24.34 20.09
N ALA A 423 -9.88 23.55 20.74
CA ALA A 423 -9.66 22.14 20.38
C ALA A 423 -10.94 21.33 20.41
N ASN A 424 -11.67 21.44 21.53
CA ASN A 424 -12.88 20.66 21.74
C ASN A 424 -13.94 21.04 20.71
N SER A 425 -14.01 22.33 20.35
CA SER A 425 -14.88 22.77 19.26
C SER A 425 -14.46 22.19 17.91
N TRP A 426 -13.17 22.13 17.59
CA TRP A 426 -12.69 21.52 16.36
C TRP A 426 -12.91 20.00 16.32
N GLN A 427 -12.71 19.31 17.45
CA GLN A 427 -12.99 17.87 17.57
C GLN A 427 -14.49 17.58 17.41
N LEU A 428 -15.35 18.41 18.00
CA LEU A 428 -16.80 18.27 17.83
C LEU A 428 -17.20 18.48 16.37
N ARG A 429 -16.69 19.54 15.72
CA ARG A 429 -16.93 19.78 14.28
C ARG A 429 -16.40 18.68 13.40
N ALA A 430 -15.23 18.12 13.70
CA ALA A 430 -14.67 16.99 12.96
C ALA A 430 -15.55 15.75 13.11
N ARG A 431 -16.10 15.49 14.31
CA ARG A 431 -17.04 14.39 14.54
C ARG A 431 -18.37 14.63 13.83
N GLU A 432 -18.91 15.85 13.87
CA GLU A 432 -20.12 16.23 13.11
C GLU A 432 -19.92 16.06 11.61
N ALA A 433 -18.79 16.53 11.07
CA ALA A 433 -18.43 16.34 9.67
C ALA A 433 -18.30 14.86 9.31
N GLN A 434 -17.73 14.04 10.21
CA GLN A 434 -17.62 12.59 10.02
C GLN A 434 -19.00 11.91 10.04
N ASP A 435 -19.89 12.30 10.94
CA ASP A 435 -21.27 11.82 11.00
C ASP A 435 -22.04 12.23 9.75
N ASP A 436 -21.88 13.46 9.27
CA ASP A 436 -22.45 13.93 8.01
C ASP A 436 -21.87 13.18 6.80
N LEU A 437 -20.59 12.78 6.85
CA LEU A 437 -19.95 11.98 5.82
C LEU A 437 -20.46 10.53 5.81
N ILE A 438 -20.71 9.95 6.99
CA ILE A 438 -21.37 8.65 7.14
C ILE A 438 -22.80 8.73 6.60
N LYS A 439 -23.53 9.79 6.97
CA LYS A 439 -24.92 10.01 6.56
C LYS A 439 -25.03 10.24 5.05
N THR A 440 -24.14 11.03 4.46
CA THR A 440 -24.05 11.19 3.01
C THR A 440 -23.61 9.91 2.32
N LYS A 441 -22.74 9.09 2.93
CA LYS A 441 -22.38 7.76 2.42
C LYS A 441 -23.54 6.77 2.48
N GLU A 442 -24.35 6.80 3.54
CA GLU A 442 -25.58 6.02 3.69
C GLU A 442 -26.68 6.51 2.73
N GLU A 443 -26.80 7.82 2.53
CA GLU A 443 -27.69 8.43 1.53
C GLU A 443 -27.24 8.08 0.12
N LEU A 444 -25.94 8.12 -0.19
CA LEU A 444 -25.40 7.65 -1.47
C LEU A 444 -25.70 6.17 -1.66
N HIS A 445 -25.53 5.37 -0.62
CA HIS A 445 -25.84 3.94 -0.63
C HIS A 445 -27.33 3.70 -0.95
N ASN A 446 -28.23 4.44 -0.28
CA ASN A 446 -29.68 4.35 -0.51
C ASN A 446 -30.09 4.86 -1.91
N VAL A 447 -29.51 5.97 -2.39
CA VAL A 447 -29.75 6.50 -3.74
C VAL A 447 -29.23 5.56 -4.83
N MET A 448 -28.13 4.86 -4.59
CA MET A 448 -27.59 3.84 -5.49
C MET A 448 -28.39 2.54 -5.48
N THR A 449 -29.22 2.29 -4.47
CA THR A 449 -30.19 1.17 -4.43
C THR A 449 -31.54 1.47 -5.09
N THR A 450 -31.85 2.74 -5.39
CA THR A 450 -33.01 3.11 -6.21
C THR A 450 -32.73 2.93 -7.71
N PRO A 451 -33.60 2.25 -8.48
CA PRO A 451 -33.37 1.98 -9.89
C PRO A 451 -33.47 3.28 -10.72
N LEU A 452 -32.33 3.81 -11.15
CA LEU A 452 -32.25 4.92 -12.10
C LEU A 452 -32.40 4.43 -13.56
N PRO A 453 -32.90 5.28 -14.48
CA PRO A 453 -32.95 4.97 -15.90
C PRO A 453 -31.54 4.76 -16.47
N PRO A 454 -31.38 3.96 -17.54
CA PRO A 454 -30.07 3.67 -18.09
C PRO A 454 -29.37 4.96 -18.58
N PRO A 455 -28.13 5.24 -18.15
CA PRO A 455 -27.35 6.33 -18.71
C PRO A 455 -26.96 6.02 -20.17
N PRO A 456 -26.74 7.04 -21.01
CA PRO A 456 -26.20 6.83 -22.35
C PRO A 456 -24.83 6.15 -22.27
N PRO A 457 -24.48 5.28 -23.24
CA PRO A 457 -23.26 4.51 -23.17
C PRO A 457 -22.05 5.45 -23.15
N PRO A 458 -21.12 5.31 -22.18
CA PRO A 458 -19.81 5.92 -22.30
C PRO A 458 -19.10 5.33 -23.52
N MET A 459 -18.52 6.21 -24.34
CA MET A 459 -17.56 5.83 -25.39
C MET A 459 -16.30 5.31 -24.69
N TYR A 460 -16.32 4.04 -24.32
CA TYR A 460 -15.11 3.29 -24.04
C TYR A 460 -14.56 2.80 -25.36
N ASP A 461 -13.34 3.20 -25.66
CA ASP A 461 -12.54 2.54 -26.69
C ASP A 461 -12.48 1.06 -26.34
N HIS A 462 -12.82 0.21 -27.31
CA HIS A 462 -13.07 -1.21 -27.13
C HIS A 462 -11.93 -1.89 -26.35
N LEU A 463 -12.18 -2.25 -25.09
CA LEU A 463 -11.52 -3.39 -24.48
C LEU A 463 -11.81 -4.56 -25.41
N MET A 464 -10.78 -5.05 -26.08
CA MET A 464 -10.88 -6.03 -27.16
C MET A 464 -11.80 -7.18 -26.75
N ASP A 465 -12.90 -7.26 -27.49
CA ASP A 465 -13.94 -8.29 -27.42
C ASP A 465 -13.32 -9.62 -27.91
N ASP A 466 -12.89 -10.48 -26.98
CA ASP A 466 -12.49 -11.85 -27.33
C ASP A 466 -13.67 -12.80 -27.15
N ASN A 467 -14.58 -12.75 -28.14
CA ASN A 467 -15.62 -13.75 -28.38
C ASN A 467 -14.98 -15.07 -28.90
N SER A 468 -14.03 -15.65 -28.15
CA SER A 468 -13.46 -16.96 -28.48
C SER A 468 -14.12 -18.08 -27.63
N ASP A 469 -14.72 -19.03 -28.34
CA ASP A 469 -15.28 -20.26 -27.78
C ASP A 469 -14.20 -21.00 -26.97
N ASP A 470 -14.54 -21.40 -25.74
CA ASP A 470 -13.57 -22.01 -24.81
C ASP A 470 -13.05 -23.39 -25.27
N ASN A 471 -13.57 -23.93 -26.39
CA ASN A 471 -13.17 -25.20 -27.00
C ASN A 471 -12.15 -25.09 -28.15
N THR A 472 -11.78 -23.88 -28.57
CA THR A 472 -10.81 -23.72 -29.67
C THR A 472 -9.38 -23.95 -29.18
N SER A 473 -8.58 -24.73 -29.92
CA SER A 473 -7.18 -25.04 -29.54
C SER A 473 -6.18 -23.94 -29.93
N MET A 474 -6.58 -23.02 -30.81
CA MET A 474 -5.75 -21.95 -31.36
C MET A 474 -6.31 -20.58 -30.97
N HIS A 475 -5.46 -19.73 -30.39
CA HIS A 475 -5.77 -18.35 -30.05
C HIS A 475 -4.63 -17.45 -30.55
N SER A 476 -4.95 -16.25 -31.04
CA SER A 476 -3.97 -15.27 -31.52
C SER A 476 -4.47 -13.87 -31.22
N ALA A 477 -3.57 -13.00 -30.74
CA ALA A 477 -3.83 -11.60 -30.49
C ALA A 477 -2.71 -10.76 -31.12
N ASP A 478 -3.09 -9.86 -32.03
CA ASP A 478 -2.21 -8.79 -32.47
C ASP A 478 -2.18 -7.70 -31.40
N LEU A 479 -0.97 -7.26 -31.05
CA LEU A 479 -0.75 -6.24 -30.05
C LEU A 479 -0.60 -4.88 -30.73
N HIS A 480 -1.20 -3.85 -30.14
CA HIS A 480 -1.17 -2.51 -30.70
C HIS A 480 0.19 -1.83 -30.45
N VAL A 481 0.90 -1.45 -31.52
CA VAL A 481 2.27 -0.90 -31.45
C VAL A 481 2.32 0.61 -31.83
N GLU A 482 1.21 1.19 -32.28
CA GLU A 482 1.21 2.59 -32.72
C GLU A 482 1.24 3.57 -31.53
N GLY A 483 2.01 4.65 -31.69
CA GLY A 483 2.15 5.70 -30.67
C GLY A 483 3.18 5.39 -29.57
N ILE A 484 4.02 4.36 -29.72
CA ILE A 484 5.17 4.16 -28.85
C ILE A 484 6.20 5.24 -29.16
N ASN A 485 6.33 6.21 -28.26
CA ASN A 485 7.58 6.94 -28.12
C ASN A 485 8.55 5.96 -27.45
N ASP A 486 9.54 5.45 -28.19
CA ASP A 486 10.50 4.38 -27.79
C ASP A 486 11.49 4.85 -26.72
N HIS A 487 10.99 5.51 -25.67
CA HIS A 487 11.84 6.09 -24.65
C HIS A 487 12.33 5.08 -23.62
N ARG A 488 11.82 3.83 -23.63
CA ARG A 488 12.21 2.72 -22.72
C ARG A 488 12.57 3.17 -21.30
N ASN A 489 11.85 4.16 -20.75
CA ASN A 489 12.19 4.84 -19.49
C ASN A 489 12.28 3.86 -18.32
N GLU A 490 11.60 2.71 -18.41
CA GLU A 490 11.70 1.62 -17.45
C GLU A 490 13.11 1.06 -17.29
N GLU A 491 13.94 1.15 -18.34
CA GLU A 491 15.31 0.67 -18.35
C GLU A 491 16.22 1.59 -17.55
N ASP A 492 15.95 2.90 -17.46
CA ASP A 492 16.75 3.86 -16.68
C ASP A 492 16.35 3.93 -15.20
N ARG A 493 15.41 3.07 -14.76
CA ARG A 493 14.97 3.06 -13.38
C ARG A 493 16.10 2.66 -12.43
N LEU A 494 16.08 3.35 -11.29
CA LEU A 494 16.89 3.09 -10.11
C LEU A 494 15.99 2.59 -8.99
N THR A 495 16.55 1.76 -8.13
CA THR A 495 15.86 1.28 -6.93
C THR A 495 15.62 2.41 -5.93
N GLU A 496 14.63 2.28 -5.05
CA GLU A 496 14.39 3.21 -3.94
C GLU A 496 15.64 3.34 -3.06
N ALA A 497 16.39 2.26 -2.84
CA ALA A 497 17.66 2.28 -2.12
C ALA A 497 18.78 3.06 -2.83
N GLU A 498 18.70 3.28 -4.14
CA GLU A 498 19.65 4.13 -4.89
C GLU A 498 19.19 5.59 -4.94
N LYS A 499 17.87 5.83 -5.01
CA LYS A 499 17.28 7.18 -5.06
C LYS A 499 17.23 7.86 -3.70
N ASN A 500 17.03 7.08 -2.64
CA ASN A 500 16.73 7.57 -1.29
C ASN A 500 17.85 7.19 -0.33
N GLU A 501 18.72 8.16 -0.03
CA GLU A 501 19.87 7.98 0.86
C GLU A 501 19.44 7.50 2.26
N ARG A 502 18.26 7.92 2.74
CA ARG A 502 17.71 7.47 4.02
C ARG A 502 17.45 5.98 4.00
N VAL A 503 16.67 5.48 3.03
CA VAL A 503 16.36 4.04 2.89
C VAL A 503 17.64 3.22 2.74
N GLN A 504 18.60 3.72 1.96
CA GLN A 504 19.89 3.05 1.81
C GLN A 504 20.63 2.89 3.14
N LYS A 505 20.68 3.94 3.96
CA LYS A 505 21.31 3.91 5.29
C LYS A 505 20.59 2.95 6.23
N GLN A 506 19.26 2.94 6.21
CA GLN A 506 18.45 2.04 7.04
C GLN A 506 18.71 0.57 6.70
N LEU A 507 18.71 0.20 5.41
CA LEU A 507 19.01 -1.16 4.98
C LEU A 507 20.44 -1.60 5.35
N LYS A 508 21.42 -0.70 5.21
CA LYS A 508 22.82 -0.97 5.63
C LYS A 508 22.93 -1.19 7.15
N ALA A 509 22.24 -0.37 7.95
CA ALA A 509 22.20 -0.52 9.40
C ALA A 509 21.56 -1.86 9.80
N LEU A 510 20.39 -2.19 9.24
CA LEU A 510 19.72 -3.47 9.46
C LEU A 510 20.56 -4.68 9.07
N THR A 511 21.26 -4.59 7.93
CA THR A 511 22.20 -5.65 7.51
C THR A 511 23.25 -5.91 8.59
N SER A 512 23.83 -4.84 9.14
CA SER A 512 24.85 -4.91 10.21
C SER A 512 24.27 -5.44 11.53
N GLU A 513 23.08 -4.98 11.93
CA GLU A 513 22.39 -5.39 13.16
C GLU A 513 22.00 -6.88 13.14
N LEU A 514 21.52 -7.38 12.00
CA LEU A 514 21.04 -8.76 11.86
C LEU A 514 22.19 -9.76 11.68
N ALA A 515 23.33 -9.34 11.14
CA ALA A 515 24.48 -10.21 10.87
C ALA A 515 24.95 -10.97 12.11
N GLN A 516 24.91 -10.36 13.30
CA GLN A 516 25.36 -10.98 14.55
C GLN A 516 24.46 -12.14 15.02
N ALA A 517 23.18 -12.09 14.67
CA ALA A 517 22.20 -13.10 15.06
C ALA A 517 21.91 -14.13 13.97
N ARG A 518 22.48 -13.96 12.76
CA ARG A 518 22.21 -14.81 11.61
C ARG A 518 22.82 -16.20 11.78
N ASP A 519 22.05 -17.22 11.42
CA ASP A 519 22.47 -18.61 11.36
C ASP A 519 22.64 -19.03 9.90
N GLU A 520 23.87 -18.98 9.39
CA GLU A 520 24.18 -19.28 7.99
C GLU A 520 23.77 -20.69 7.55
N SER A 521 23.68 -21.64 8.49
CA SER A 521 23.25 -23.02 8.19
C SER A 521 21.79 -23.13 7.75
N LYS A 522 20.99 -22.07 7.97
CA LYS A 522 19.58 -22.00 7.64
C LYS A 522 19.28 -21.16 6.40
N ASN A 523 20.31 -20.65 5.72
CA ASN A 523 20.13 -19.93 4.45
C ASN A 523 19.43 -20.83 3.43
N THR A 524 18.35 -20.33 2.84
CA THR A 524 17.65 -21.01 1.75
C THR A 524 18.37 -20.79 0.41
N ALA A 525 17.98 -21.54 -0.62
CA ALA A 525 18.51 -21.34 -1.97
C ALA A 525 18.32 -19.90 -2.47
N ASN A 526 17.17 -19.28 -2.18
CA ASN A 526 16.92 -17.89 -2.56
C ASN A 526 17.80 -16.90 -1.78
N ASP A 527 18.10 -17.17 -0.49
CA ASP A 527 19.03 -16.33 0.28
C ASP A 527 20.44 -16.34 -0.33
N LEU A 528 20.90 -17.50 -0.79
CA LEU A 528 22.20 -17.66 -1.45
C LEU A 528 22.24 -16.95 -2.81
N LEU A 529 21.20 -17.13 -3.63
CA LEU A 529 21.07 -16.46 -4.93
C LEU A 529 21.03 -14.94 -4.79
N HIS A 530 20.24 -14.42 -3.86
CA HIS A 530 20.18 -12.99 -3.57
C HIS A 530 21.52 -12.45 -3.08
N SER A 531 22.19 -13.15 -2.16
CA SER A 531 23.51 -12.75 -1.66
C SER A 531 24.54 -12.69 -2.78
N GLU A 532 24.50 -13.63 -3.73
CA GLU A 532 25.35 -13.61 -4.92
C GLU A 532 25.05 -12.42 -5.84
N ASN A 533 23.77 -12.11 -6.04
CA ASN A 533 23.35 -10.94 -6.82
C ASN A 533 23.88 -9.63 -6.22
N VAL A 534 23.68 -9.44 -4.91
CA VAL A 534 24.18 -8.26 -4.18
C VAL A 534 25.70 -8.19 -4.27
N ARG A 535 26.41 -9.30 -4.09
CA ARG A 535 27.88 -9.37 -4.21
C ARG A 535 28.38 -8.99 -5.60
N ALA A 536 27.65 -9.38 -6.64
CA ALA A 536 27.95 -9.04 -8.02
C ALA A 536 27.51 -7.60 -8.40
N GLY A 537 26.94 -6.83 -7.47
CA GLY A 537 26.41 -5.49 -7.74
C GLY A 537 25.16 -5.49 -8.63
N ARG A 538 24.45 -6.62 -8.69
CA ARG A 538 23.19 -6.75 -9.43
C ARG A 538 22.02 -6.29 -8.56
N ASP A 539 21.07 -5.64 -9.22
CA ASP A 539 19.74 -5.35 -8.71
C ASP A 539 18.71 -5.63 -9.83
N LYS A 540 17.42 -5.45 -9.53
CA LYS A 540 16.33 -5.71 -10.47
C LYS A 540 16.50 -4.99 -11.81
N TYR A 541 16.75 -3.68 -11.80
CA TYR A 541 16.77 -2.87 -13.01
C TYR A 541 18.10 -2.99 -13.77
N LYS A 542 19.25 -3.08 -13.07
CA LYS A 542 20.54 -3.42 -13.69
C LYS A 542 20.48 -4.77 -14.41
N THR A 543 19.87 -5.77 -13.79
CA THR A 543 19.71 -7.10 -14.39
C THR A 543 18.80 -7.03 -15.61
N LEU A 544 17.66 -6.33 -15.52
CA LEU A 544 16.77 -6.13 -16.68
C LEU A 544 17.48 -5.44 -17.85
N ARG A 545 18.26 -4.38 -17.59
CA ARG A 545 19.09 -3.72 -18.62
C ARG A 545 20.06 -4.71 -19.26
N GLN A 546 20.74 -5.52 -18.46
CA GLN A 546 21.74 -6.47 -18.94
C GLN A 546 21.13 -7.55 -19.85
N ILE A 547 20.03 -8.18 -19.45
CA ILE A 547 19.43 -9.31 -20.20
C ILE A 547 18.66 -8.88 -21.46
N ARG A 548 18.45 -7.56 -21.63
CA ARG A 548 17.79 -6.95 -22.80
C ARG A 548 18.78 -6.43 -23.83
N GLN A 549 20.08 -6.52 -23.55
CA GLN A 549 21.13 -6.15 -24.51
C GLN A 549 21.08 -7.05 -25.75
N GLY A 550 21.59 -6.53 -26.86
CA GLY A 550 21.56 -7.22 -28.15
C GLY A 550 20.19 -7.15 -28.84
N ASN A 551 20.17 -7.55 -30.11
CA ASN A 551 18.94 -7.54 -30.90
C ASN A 551 18.02 -8.73 -30.52
N THR A 552 16.76 -8.65 -30.91
CA THR A 552 15.75 -9.68 -30.58
C THR A 552 16.15 -11.06 -31.10
N LYS A 553 16.74 -11.16 -32.30
CA LYS A 553 17.26 -12.42 -32.84
C LYS A 553 18.30 -13.06 -31.92
N GLN A 554 19.29 -12.29 -31.45
CA GLN A 554 20.35 -12.80 -30.57
C GLN A 554 19.75 -13.39 -29.29
N ARG A 555 18.83 -12.68 -28.63
CA ARG A 555 18.18 -13.15 -27.39
C ARG A 555 17.32 -14.40 -27.62
N ILE A 556 16.69 -14.55 -28.79
CA ILE A 556 15.97 -15.78 -29.15
C ILE A 556 16.95 -16.94 -29.39
N ASP A 557 18.08 -16.69 -30.05
CA ASP A 557 19.13 -17.69 -30.26
C ASP A 557 19.72 -18.15 -28.91
N GLU A 558 19.94 -17.22 -27.96
CA GLU A 558 20.37 -17.52 -26.59
C GLU A 558 19.35 -18.37 -25.83
N PHE A 559 18.05 -18.10 -25.96
CA PHE A 559 17.00 -18.90 -25.34
C PHE A 559 16.98 -20.35 -25.83
N GLU A 560 17.19 -20.55 -27.13
CA GLU A 560 17.28 -21.90 -27.71
C GLU A 560 18.63 -22.57 -27.40
N ALA A 561 19.63 -21.82 -26.93
CA ALA A 561 20.93 -22.34 -26.52
C ALA A 561 20.93 -22.90 -25.08
N LEU A 562 20.09 -22.36 -24.18
CA LEU A 562 19.84 -22.88 -22.83
C LEU A 562 19.39 -24.35 -22.86
#